data_AF-A0A7J4S874-F1
#
_entry.id   AF-A0A7J4S874-F1
#
_cell.length_a   1.000
_cell.length_b   1.000
_cell.length_c   1.000
_cell.angle_alpha   90.00
_cell.angle_beta   90.00
_cell.angle_gamma   90.00
#
_symmetry.space_group_name_H-M   'P 1'
#
loop_
_entity.id
_entity.type
_entity.pdbx_description
1 polymer ?
#
loop_
_entity_poly.entity_id
_entity_poly.type
_entity_poly.pdbx_seq_one_letter_code
_entity_poly.pdbx_strand_id
1 'polypeptide(L)'
;MSATFLIRIDVPDARSVAHDTSLEAAGESVLQYGLGLEAEVSGENRLTELLSQSAYDDACTLLQEALIAGKEANCWIAKNSATANPYGLVGTPSGNTVTVHHLITATDDVWTVSLTIWNIGGGA
;
A
#
# COMPACT_ATOMS: atom_id res chain seq x y z
N MET A 1 -32.87 -21.07 40.36
CA MET A 1 -33.42 -20.32 39.20
C MET A 1 -32.29 -20.17 38.20
N SER A 2 -32.44 -20.68 36.97
CA SER A 2 -31.43 -20.55 35.92
C SER A 2 -32.07 -19.87 34.72
N ALA A 3 -31.45 -18.80 34.24
CA ALA A 3 -31.87 -18.06 33.07
C ALA A 3 -30.94 -18.41 31.92
N THR A 4 -31.53 -18.78 30.78
CA THR A 4 -30.82 -19.00 29.52
C THR A 4 -31.05 -17.79 28.64
N PHE A 5 -29.97 -17.23 28.10
CA PHE A 5 -30.02 -16.14 27.13
C PHE A 5 -29.45 -16.63 25.79
N LEU A 6 -30.06 -16.18 24.71
CA LEU A 6 -29.68 -16.45 23.33
C LEU A 6 -29.10 -15.14 22.76
N ILE A 7 -27.84 -15.18 22.37
CA ILE A 7 -27.17 -14.05 21.71
C ILE A 7 -27.18 -14.35 20.21
N ARG A 8 -27.80 -13.48 19.43
CA ARG A 8 -27.73 -13.49 17.97
C ARG A 8 -26.70 -12.46 17.55
N ILE A 9 -25.64 -12.91 16.89
CA ILE A 9 -24.62 -12.05 16.29
C ILE A 9 -24.93 -12.01 14.79
N ASP A 10 -25.35 -10.85 14.30
CA ASP A 10 -25.42 -10.61 12.85
C ASP A 10 -24.02 -10.22 12.38
N VAL A 11 -23.38 -11.13 11.64
CA VAL A 11 -22.13 -10.85 10.93
C VAL A 11 -22.54 -10.29 9.57
N PRO A 12 -22.31 -8.99 9.29
CA PRO A 12 -22.58 -8.45 7.97
C PRO A 12 -21.74 -9.21 6.94
N ASP A 13 -22.34 -9.52 5.79
CA ASP A 13 -21.66 -10.20 4.69
C ASP A 13 -20.31 -9.51 4.42
N ALA A 14 -19.23 -10.30 4.38
CA ALA A 14 -17.92 -9.80 4.03
C ALA A 14 -18.01 -9.10 2.66
N ARG A 15 -17.30 -7.98 2.50
CA ARG A 15 -17.20 -7.30 1.19
C ARG A 15 -16.79 -8.35 0.16
N SER A 16 -17.37 -8.27 -1.05
CA SER A 16 -17.10 -9.21 -2.13
C SER A 16 -15.59 -9.35 -2.33
N VAL A 17 -15.06 -10.52 -1.94
CA VAL A 17 -13.62 -10.79 -1.86
C VAL A 17 -12.93 -10.47 -3.19
N ALA A 18 -13.62 -10.73 -4.31
CA ALA A 18 -13.08 -10.60 -5.66
C ALA A 18 -12.74 -9.15 -6.08
N HIS A 19 -13.51 -8.15 -5.65
CA HIS A 19 -13.23 -6.75 -6.05
C HIS A 19 -12.00 -6.21 -5.31
N ASP A 20 -11.90 -6.52 -4.02
CA ASP A 20 -10.79 -6.09 -3.16
C ASP A 20 -9.49 -6.83 -3.54
N THR A 21 -9.57 -8.10 -3.96
CA THR A 21 -8.38 -8.86 -4.42
C THR A 21 -7.69 -8.20 -5.62
N SER A 22 -8.42 -7.57 -6.54
CA SER A 22 -7.79 -6.93 -7.71
C SER A 22 -6.98 -5.67 -7.35
N LEU A 23 -7.41 -4.94 -6.32
CA LEU A 23 -6.72 -3.75 -5.82
C LEU A 23 -5.55 -4.15 -4.93
N GLU A 24 -5.75 -5.13 -4.07
CA GLU A 24 -4.71 -5.71 -3.22
C GLU A 24 -3.57 -6.29 -4.07
N ALA A 25 -3.90 -7.10 -5.08
CA ALA A 25 -2.91 -7.68 -6.01
C ALA A 25 -2.14 -6.61 -6.78
N ALA A 26 -2.81 -5.52 -7.20
CA ALA A 26 -2.14 -4.41 -7.86
C ALA A 26 -1.12 -3.73 -6.92
N GLY A 27 -1.49 -3.49 -5.66
CA GLY A 27 -0.59 -2.92 -4.67
C GLY A 27 0.60 -3.79 -4.37
N GLU A 28 0.35 -5.08 -4.14
CA GLU A 28 1.40 -6.06 -3.88
C GLU A 28 2.37 -6.18 -5.07
N SER A 29 1.86 -6.22 -6.30
CA SER A 29 2.70 -6.32 -7.50
C SER A 29 3.64 -5.12 -7.66
N VAL A 30 3.19 -3.92 -7.29
CA VAL A 30 3.98 -2.69 -7.40
C VAL A 30 5.07 -2.64 -6.33
N LEU A 31 4.76 -3.09 -5.11
CA LEU A 31 5.75 -3.22 -4.04
C LEU A 31 6.82 -4.25 -4.41
N GLN A 32 6.40 -5.42 -4.92
CA GLN A 32 7.32 -6.44 -5.42
C GLN A 32 8.16 -5.94 -6.60
N TYR A 33 7.56 -5.16 -7.51
CA TYR A 33 8.29 -4.50 -8.60
C TYR A 33 9.39 -3.58 -8.04
N GLY A 34 9.07 -2.69 -7.10
CA GLY A 34 10.06 -1.78 -6.51
C GLY A 34 11.19 -2.49 -5.76
N LEU A 35 10.89 -3.61 -5.08
CA LEU A 35 11.87 -4.45 -4.41
C LEU A 35 12.71 -5.31 -5.38
N GLY A 36 12.19 -5.59 -6.58
CA GLY A 36 12.86 -6.38 -7.60
C GLY A 36 13.79 -5.58 -8.52
N LEU A 37 13.73 -4.24 -8.48
CA LEU A 37 14.62 -3.38 -9.25
C LEU A 37 16.01 -3.30 -8.61
N GLU A 38 17.06 -3.40 -9.43
CA GLU A 38 18.44 -3.21 -8.97
C GLU A 38 18.69 -1.77 -8.51
N ALA A 39 19.52 -1.60 -7.46
CA ALA A 39 19.95 -0.28 -7.01
C ALA A 39 20.84 0.39 -8.08
N GLU A 40 20.73 1.71 -8.24
CA GLU A 40 21.55 2.45 -9.22
C GLU A 40 22.93 2.81 -8.67
N VAL A 41 23.01 3.19 -7.40
CA VAL A 41 24.27 3.61 -6.75
C VAL A 41 24.70 2.59 -5.70
N SER A 42 23.81 2.29 -4.74
CA SER A 42 24.12 1.42 -3.60
C SER A 42 22.85 0.96 -2.89
N GLY A 43 22.84 -0.27 -2.39
CA GLY A 43 21.70 -0.88 -1.72
C GLY A 43 21.37 -2.25 -2.30
N GLU A 44 20.40 -2.94 -1.67
CA GLU A 44 19.94 -4.25 -2.16
C GLU A 44 19.01 -4.11 -3.37
N ASN A 45 18.19 -3.07 -3.39
CA ASN A 45 17.27 -2.77 -4.46
C ASN A 45 17.01 -1.25 -4.57
N ARG A 46 16.39 -0.83 -5.66
CA ARG A 46 16.11 0.58 -5.92
C ARG A 46 15.24 1.23 -4.84
N LEU A 47 14.26 0.51 -4.31
CA LEU A 47 13.36 1.06 -3.30
C LEU A 47 14.08 1.32 -1.96
N THR A 48 14.88 0.37 -1.48
CA THR A 48 15.70 0.53 -0.27
C THR A 48 16.74 1.63 -0.43
N GLU A 49 17.34 1.74 -1.61
CA GLU A 49 18.24 2.85 -1.94
C GLU A 49 17.56 4.21 -1.74
N LEU A 50 16.40 4.45 -2.38
CA LEU A 50 15.68 5.72 -2.30
C LEU A 50 15.23 6.03 -0.86
N LEU A 51 14.75 5.02 -0.13
CA LEU A 51 14.37 5.15 1.28
C LEU A 51 15.56 5.54 2.17
N SER A 52 16.73 4.93 1.94
CA SER A 52 17.95 5.23 2.70
C SER A 52 18.47 6.65 2.45
N GLN A 53 18.26 7.17 1.25
CA GLN A 53 18.64 8.54 0.86
C GLN A 53 17.59 9.59 1.25
N SER A 54 16.51 9.18 1.94
CA SER A 54 15.35 10.04 2.24
C SER A 54 14.68 10.66 1.00
N ALA A 55 14.85 10.03 -0.17
CA ALA A 55 14.22 10.39 -1.42
C ALA A 55 12.80 9.79 -1.49
N TYR A 56 11.94 10.19 -0.53
CA TYR A 56 10.62 9.59 -0.34
C TYR A 56 9.65 9.90 -1.49
N ASP A 57 9.72 11.10 -2.06
CA ASP A 57 8.91 11.47 -3.23
C ASP A 57 9.27 10.63 -4.46
N ASP A 58 10.56 10.38 -4.69
CA ASP A 58 11.03 9.53 -5.79
C ASP A 58 10.65 8.07 -5.56
N ALA A 59 10.77 7.57 -4.33
CA ALA A 59 10.33 6.22 -3.95
C ALA A 59 8.83 6.03 -4.21
N CYS A 60 8.00 6.99 -3.81
CA CYS A 60 6.57 6.93 -4.03
C CYS A 60 6.20 7.12 -5.50
N THR A 61 6.90 7.98 -6.25
CA THR A 61 6.70 8.16 -7.68
C THR A 61 7.01 6.87 -8.44
N LEU A 62 8.13 6.21 -8.12
CA LEU A 62 8.50 4.90 -8.69
C LEU A 62 7.38 3.86 -8.54
N LEU A 63 6.78 3.79 -7.34
CA LEU A 63 5.67 2.86 -7.07
C LEU A 63 4.39 3.28 -7.79
N GLN A 64 4.05 4.57 -7.77
CA GLN A 64 2.83 5.08 -8.41
C GLN A 64 2.86 4.92 -9.94
N GLU A 65 4.01 5.12 -10.57
CA GLU A 65 4.20 4.94 -12.02
C GLU A 65 4.17 3.47 -12.45
N ALA A 66 4.47 2.54 -11.54
CA ALA A 66 4.40 1.10 -11.80
C ALA A 66 2.98 0.53 -11.74
N LEU A 67 1.98 1.33 -11.32
CA LEU A 67 0.59 0.87 -11.27
C LEU A 67 0.02 0.58 -12.66
N ILE A 68 -0.75 -0.49 -12.74
CA ILE A 68 -1.52 -0.81 -13.94
C ILE A 68 -2.53 0.31 -14.25
N ALA A 69 -2.72 0.58 -15.55
CA ALA A 69 -3.69 1.57 -16.03
C ALA A 69 -5.10 1.32 -15.43
N GLY A 70 -5.80 2.41 -15.13
CA GLY A 70 -7.13 2.35 -14.49
C GLY A 70 -7.08 2.26 -12.97
N LYS A 71 -5.91 2.38 -12.35
CA LYS A 71 -5.74 2.49 -10.89
C LYS A 71 -4.87 3.70 -10.54
N GLU A 72 -5.17 4.29 -9.40
CA GLU A 72 -4.34 5.32 -8.77
C GLU A 72 -4.06 4.92 -7.32
N ALA A 73 -2.96 5.43 -6.76
CA ALA A 73 -2.65 5.20 -5.36
C ALA A 73 -2.01 6.40 -4.68
N ASN A 74 -2.31 6.55 -3.39
CA ASN A 74 -1.57 7.39 -2.48
C ASN A 74 -0.52 6.55 -1.75
N CYS A 75 0.73 7.02 -1.79
CA CYS A 75 1.84 6.39 -1.13
C CYS A 75 2.14 7.06 0.21
N TRP A 76 2.27 6.24 1.25
CA TRP A 76 2.53 6.68 2.62
C TRP A 76 3.76 5.99 3.15
N ILE A 77 4.70 6.76 3.68
CA ILE A 77 5.94 6.22 4.23
C ILE A 77 6.06 6.62 5.69
N ALA A 78 6.35 5.65 6.54
CA ALA A 78 6.77 5.84 7.93
C ALA A 78 8.18 5.24 8.10
N LYS A 79 9.08 6.00 8.72
CA LYS A 79 10.40 5.51 9.13
C LYS A 79 10.38 5.14 10.61
N ASN A 80 10.78 3.92 10.93
CA ASN A 80 10.74 3.31 12.26
C ASN A 80 9.33 3.43 12.88
N SER A 81 9.22 4.08 14.03
CA SER A 81 7.96 4.32 14.74
C SER A 81 7.34 5.69 14.44
N ALA A 82 7.83 6.40 13.42
CA ALA A 82 7.29 7.70 13.04
C ALA A 82 5.88 7.58 12.43
N THR A 83 5.14 8.70 12.44
CA THR A 83 3.86 8.80 11.74
C THR A 83 4.06 8.69 10.24
N ALA A 84 3.21 7.91 9.58
CA ALA A 84 3.20 7.81 8.12
C ALA A 84 2.77 9.14 7.48
N ASN A 85 3.57 9.64 6.56
CA ASN A 85 3.26 10.84 5.78
C ASN A 85 3.07 10.48 4.30
N PRO A 86 2.21 11.21 3.58
CA PRO A 86 2.05 11.01 2.15
C PRO A 86 3.21 11.66 1.39
N TYR A 87 3.69 10.99 0.35
CA TYR A 87 4.73 11.50 -0.57
C TYR A 87 4.34 11.22 -2.02
N GLY A 88 4.97 11.94 -2.95
CA GLY A 88 4.64 11.89 -4.37
C GLY A 88 3.29 12.52 -4.70
N LEU A 89 2.60 11.98 -5.70
CA LEU A 89 1.29 12.50 -6.11
C LEU A 89 0.21 12.05 -5.12
N VAL A 90 -0.50 13.00 -4.51
CA VAL A 90 -1.61 12.70 -3.59
C VAL A 90 -2.94 13.00 -4.27
N GLY A 91 -3.65 11.94 -4.65
CA GLY A 91 -4.99 11.99 -5.23
C GLY A 91 -6.10 11.92 -4.18
N THR A 92 -7.33 12.24 -4.61
CA THR A 92 -8.54 12.03 -3.81
C THR A 92 -9.26 10.79 -4.34
N PRO A 93 -9.49 9.75 -3.51
CA PRO A 93 -10.15 8.54 -3.96
C PRO A 93 -11.56 8.83 -4.50
N SER A 94 -11.84 8.31 -5.70
CA SER A 94 -13.14 8.44 -6.36
C SER A 94 -14.15 7.34 -5.96
N GLY A 95 -13.74 6.40 -5.10
CA GLY A 95 -14.54 5.25 -4.70
C GLY A 95 -13.89 4.43 -3.59
N ASN A 96 -14.13 3.12 -3.60
CA ASN A 96 -13.55 2.19 -2.62
C ASN A 96 -12.03 2.15 -2.74
N THR A 97 -11.37 2.16 -1.58
CA THR A 97 -9.92 2.03 -1.45
C THR A 97 -9.54 0.72 -0.77
N VAL A 98 -8.40 0.19 -1.16
CA VAL A 98 -7.69 -0.87 -0.44
C VAL A 98 -6.31 -0.35 -0.08
N THR A 99 -5.86 -0.59 1.14
CA THR A 99 -4.51 -0.22 1.57
C THR A 99 -3.66 -1.47 1.75
N VAL A 100 -2.54 -1.53 1.04
CA VAL A 100 -1.52 -2.57 1.17
C VAL A 100 -0.35 -1.99 1.96
N HIS A 101 0.23 -2.79 2.86
CA HIS A 101 1.35 -2.38 3.70
C HIS A 101 2.51 -3.35 3.50
N HIS A 102 3.72 -2.81 3.33
CA HIS A 102 4.94 -3.59 3.32
C HIS A 102 5.96 -3.00 4.30
N LEU A 103 6.60 -3.89 5.04
CA LEU A 103 7.70 -3.54 5.92
C LEU A 103 9.01 -3.81 5.18
N ILE A 104 9.83 -2.78 5.03
CA ILE A 104 11.11 -2.84 4.31
C ILE A 104 12.19 -2.52 5.32
N THR A 105 13.16 -3.42 5.46
CA THR A 105 14.29 -3.25 6.37
C THR A 105 15.53 -2.92 5.56
N ALA A 106 16.27 -1.88 5.93
CA ALA A 106 17.59 -1.61 5.37
C ALA A 106 18.55 -1.19 6.48
N THR A 107 19.61 -1.97 6.67
CA THR A 107 20.64 -1.78 7.68
C THR A 107 20.05 -1.66 9.09
N ASP A 108 19.93 -0.44 9.63
CA ASP A 108 19.51 -0.15 11.01
C ASP A 108 18.10 0.47 11.10
N ASP A 109 17.48 0.76 9.95
CA ASP A 109 16.19 1.43 9.87
C ASP A 109 15.14 0.50 9.24
N VAL A 110 13.89 0.71 9.65
CA VAL A 110 12.72 0.00 9.12
C VAL A 110 11.76 1.02 8.52
N TRP A 111 11.26 0.77 7.33
CA TRP A 111 10.24 1.59 6.70
C TRP A 111 8.95 0.81 6.57
N THR A 112 7.83 1.44 6.92
CA THR A 112 6.51 0.95 6.53
C THR A 112 6.07 1.76 5.31
N VAL A 113 5.99 1.09 4.17
CA VAL A 113 5.47 1.68 2.93
C VAL A 113 4.05 1.18 2.75
N SER A 114 3.11 2.11 2.62
CA SER A 114 1.70 1.80 2.45
C SER A 114 1.16 2.43 1.19
N LEU A 115 0.47 1.64 0.37
CA LEU A 115 -0.20 2.11 -0.85
C LEU A 115 -1.70 2.01 -0.65
N THR A 116 -2.38 3.16 -0.66
CA THR A 116 -3.85 3.22 -0.67
C THR A 116 -4.33 3.38 -2.09
N ILE A 117 -5.00 2.38 -2.64
CA ILE A 117 -5.24 2.21 -4.07
C ILE A 117 -6.75 2.23 -4.35
N TRP A 118 -7.16 2.87 -5.44
CA TRP A 118 -8.53 2.87 -5.94
C TRP A 118 -8.54 2.75 -7.47
N ASN A 119 -9.70 2.45 -8.04
CA ASN A 119 -9.89 2.44 -9.49
C ASN A 119 -10.19 3.86 -10.01
N ILE A 120 -9.63 4.20 -11.17
CA ILE A 120 -9.95 5.40 -11.94
C ILE A 120 -10.49 5.03 -13.32
N GLY A 121 -11.51 5.76 -13.78
CA GLY A 121 -12.27 5.40 -14.98
C GLY A 121 -13.50 4.55 -14.64
N GLY A 122 -14.63 4.87 -15.26
CA GLY A 122 -15.95 4.39 -14.86
C GLY A 122 -16.26 2.95 -15.27
N GLY A 123 -16.73 2.17 -14.30
CA GLY A 123 -17.58 0.99 -14.52
C GLY A 123 -17.01 -0.30 -13.95
N ALA A 124 -17.77 -0.90 -13.03
CA ALA A 124 -17.59 -2.24 -12.51
C ALA A 124 -17.47 -3.32 -13.60
#